data_AF-A0A174GUK5-F1
#
_entry.id   AF-A0A174GUK5-F1
#
_cell.length_a   1.000
_cell.length_b   1.000
_cell.length_c   1.000
_cell.angle_alpha   90.00
_cell.angle_beta   90.00
_cell.angle_gamma   90.00
#
_symmetry.space_group_name_H-M   'P 1'
#
loop_
_entity.id
_entity.type
_entity.pdbx_description
1 polymer ?
#
loop_
_entity_poly.entity_id
_entity_poly.type
_entity_poly.pdbx_seq_one_letter_code
_entity_poly.pdbx_strand_id
1 'polypeptide(L)'
;MKDKGNFIEQMFIYNLINKYGEVQNYFGINEVVSGEFSQNRAEKKYETHIEKVLEYPIKNRWNKELSHMSLQSFCTFLNKQNRNLRTEELDDRYYPFTLEFESSKKKENFDVLFEVAQYLQYLMKELNVNEEDFTIIINNSKSVYIMVNPKVFGLKPSKNVHRIYTEMYKRIKEELGLKFVDESVVNSSYRLIKTPGSYYKGGYVNYVSVDEFMHLMTGHLTRVKLTKKQRDIRKLMLPGIQSIAMTRLYEKAKKKVEKSIKEYKNKSTKVLNLPGMECTRECVKALINMPIMDKGNRNNFLVSIALGLSEANYSENEIKEVLRTKAIEWKHDESLRAVENKYKSLKRNGTNFSCDKVKMLFEEEGLSLGCNVCKKAINSIYIARNIVESIYNNKGSVRHYRAYLELEKQNLFGRYFNIAEVGIKVATLKELAKKVNGTLEKKEGLFKLTVKRGKAIYRLPLNYIENAVDILDQKIGKVLMLIVKAYSSNSYGAFISLGVVKIAEYLAFKNERSVYNFLKELEKLGFLTKNKNGITLYYKSRKVVNLEEERTNRKENARVIEGTKVVNGLQLKFEFEKIEAGTNLQQINFENYKFNRIENNKEINRGSPP
;
A
#
# COMPACT_ATOMS: atom_id res chain seq x y z
N MET A 1 47.02 -8.01 2.87
CA MET A 1 45.92 -7.32 2.16
C MET A 1 45.60 -6.07 2.96
N LYS A 2 45.75 -4.85 2.41
CA LYS A 2 45.41 -3.63 3.15
C LYS A 2 43.91 -3.61 3.40
N ASP A 3 43.50 -3.75 4.65
CA ASP A 3 42.09 -3.79 5.07
C ASP A 3 41.34 -2.58 4.53
N LYS A 4 40.49 -2.83 3.53
CA LYS A 4 39.49 -1.85 3.11
C LYS A 4 38.40 -1.91 4.17
N GLY A 5 38.01 -0.75 4.72
CA GLY A 5 37.04 -0.67 5.81
C GLY A 5 35.75 -1.44 5.53
N ASN A 6 35.13 -1.91 6.61
CA ASN A 6 34.11 -2.96 6.57
C ASN A 6 32.76 -2.55 7.19
N PHE A 7 32.50 -1.24 7.26
CA PHE A 7 31.26 -0.69 7.80
C PHE A 7 30.00 -1.39 7.26
N ILE A 8 29.96 -1.66 5.95
CA ILE A 8 28.80 -2.27 5.31
C ILE A 8 28.62 -3.74 5.74
N GLU A 9 29.67 -4.59 5.68
CA GLU A 9 29.50 -5.99 6.07
C GLU A 9 29.32 -6.16 7.58
N GLN A 10 29.69 -5.15 8.37
CA GLN A 10 29.51 -5.14 9.81
C GLN A 10 28.11 -4.70 10.22
N MET A 11 27.58 -3.64 9.61
CA MET A 11 26.29 -3.06 9.99
C MET A 11 25.08 -3.64 9.25
N PHE A 12 25.26 -4.06 7.99
CA PHE A 12 24.14 -4.32 7.08
C PHE A 12 24.17 -5.68 6.38
N ILE A 13 25.21 -6.49 6.61
CA ILE A 13 25.31 -7.85 6.07
C ILE A 13 25.33 -8.87 7.20
N TYR A 14 24.52 -9.92 7.04
CA TYR A 14 24.53 -11.08 7.92
C TYR A 14 24.77 -12.35 7.10
N ASN A 15 25.82 -13.09 7.44
CA ASN A 15 26.18 -14.34 6.76
C ASN A 15 25.70 -15.53 7.59
N LEU A 16 24.89 -16.39 6.98
CA LEU A 16 24.32 -17.61 7.52
C LEU A 16 24.91 -18.81 6.77
N ILE A 17 25.28 -19.89 7.45
CA ILE A 17 25.48 -21.17 6.77
C ILE A 17 24.12 -21.86 6.68
N ASN A 18 23.62 -22.09 5.46
CA ASN A 18 22.32 -22.71 5.24
C ASN A 18 22.37 -24.23 5.56
N LYS A 19 21.20 -24.88 5.53
CA LYS A 19 21.07 -26.33 5.82
C LYS A 19 21.85 -27.25 4.85
N TYR A 20 22.39 -26.71 3.76
CA TYR A 20 23.20 -27.43 2.78
C TYR A 20 24.71 -27.13 2.93
N GLY A 21 25.12 -26.40 3.97
CA GLY A 21 26.52 -26.03 4.20
C GLY A 21 26.99 -24.84 3.34
N GLU A 22 26.10 -24.19 2.59
CA GLU A 22 26.46 -23.05 1.74
C GLU A 22 26.31 -21.74 2.50
N VAL A 23 27.22 -20.78 2.22
CA VAL A 23 27.14 -19.43 2.77
C VAL A 23 26.00 -18.66 2.09
N GLN A 24 25.03 -18.27 2.90
CA GLN A 24 23.86 -17.49 2.56
C GLN A 24 23.97 -16.10 3.17
N ASN A 25 24.08 -15.09 2.32
CA ASN A 25 24.23 -13.70 2.77
C ASN A 25 22.89 -12.96 2.74
N TYR A 26 22.59 -12.26 3.83
CA TYR A 26 21.53 -11.26 3.94
C TYR A 26 22.16 -9.90 3.72
N PHE A 27 21.62 -9.11 2.80
CA PHE A 27 22.15 -7.78 2.49
C PHE A 27 21.08 -6.71 2.68
N GLY A 28 21.47 -5.53 3.18
CA GLY A 28 20.60 -4.36 3.24
C GLY A 28 20.25 -3.82 1.85
N ILE A 29 18.98 -3.98 1.45
CA ILE A 29 18.38 -3.30 0.31
C ILE A 29 17.59 -2.12 0.85
N ASN A 30 17.97 -0.93 0.41
CA ASN A 30 17.39 0.30 0.90
C ASN A 30 16.63 1.02 -0.18
N GLU A 31 15.50 1.58 0.22
CA GLU A 31 14.80 2.57 -0.58
C GLU A 31 15.57 3.88 -0.50
N VAL A 32 15.78 4.46 -1.67
CA VAL A 32 16.43 5.74 -1.81
C VAL A 32 15.47 6.75 -2.39
N VAL A 33 15.50 7.94 -1.80
CA VAL A 33 14.75 9.10 -2.25
C VAL A 33 15.72 10.20 -2.69
N SER A 34 15.64 10.58 -3.97
CA SER A 34 16.33 11.75 -4.53
C SER A 34 15.44 12.99 -4.46
N GLY A 35 16.00 14.14 -4.04
CA GLY A 35 15.32 15.44 -4.00
C GLY A 35 15.07 16.02 -2.58
N GLU A 36 14.53 17.24 -2.51
CA GLU A 36 14.12 17.87 -1.26
C GLU A 36 12.92 17.14 -0.63
N PHE A 37 12.98 16.95 0.70
CA PHE A 37 11.92 16.28 1.47
C PHE A 37 10.74 17.24 1.68
N SER A 38 9.99 17.55 0.62
CA SER A 38 8.67 18.16 0.76
C SER A 38 7.63 17.04 0.85
N GLN A 39 6.63 17.19 1.74
CA GLN A 39 5.55 16.21 1.90
C GLN A 39 4.77 15.95 0.59
N ASN A 40 4.98 16.78 -0.44
CA ASN A 40 4.39 16.66 -1.76
C ASN A 40 5.49 16.43 -2.82
N ARG A 41 5.72 15.15 -3.16
CA ARG A 41 6.58 14.61 -4.25
C ARG A 41 8.07 14.42 -3.92
N ALA A 42 8.37 13.28 -3.30
CA ALA A 42 9.60 12.55 -3.61
C ALA A 42 9.58 12.18 -5.11
N GLU A 43 10.42 12.82 -5.93
CA GLU A 43 10.31 12.75 -7.40
C GLU A 43 10.60 11.34 -7.97
N LYS A 44 11.47 10.54 -7.33
CA LYS A 44 11.77 9.16 -7.72
C LYS A 44 12.18 8.33 -6.50
N LYS A 45 11.48 7.21 -6.29
CA LYS A 45 11.85 6.15 -5.34
C LYS A 45 12.54 5.03 -6.12
N TYR A 46 13.69 4.58 -5.65
CA TYR A 46 14.37 3.41 -6.23
C TYR A 46 14.98 2.56 -5.13
N GLU A 47 14.92 1.24 -5.32
CA GLU A 47 15.59 0.29 -4.44
C GLU A 47 17.01 0.08 -4.92
N THR A 48 17.96 0.07 -4.00
CA THR A 48 19.35 -0.26 -4.31
C THR A 48 20.05 -0.86 -3.10
N HIS A 49 21.14 -1.56 -3.36
CA HIS A 49 22.02 -2.16 -2.38
C HIS A 49 22.72 -1.08 -1.53
N ILE A 50 22.83 -1.29 -0.22
CA ILE A 50 23.47 -0.34 0.70
C ILE A 50 24.90 0.02 0.28
N GLU A 51 25.67 -0.92 -0.31
CA GLU A 51 27.01 -0.65 -0.83
C GLU A 51 26.96 0.46 -1.90
N LYS A 52 25.99 0.36 -2.82
CA LYS A 52 25.78 1.33 -3.88
C LYS A 52 25.23 2.63 -3.32
N VAL A 53 24.27 2.57 -2.38
CA VAL A 53 23.69 3.76 -1.71
C VAL A 53 24.78 4.62 -1.09
N LEU A 54 25.65 4.03 -0.29
CA LEU A 54 26.71 4.77 0.40
C LEU A 54 27.83 5.21 -0.55
N GLU A 55 28.02 4.51 -1.66
CA GLU A 55 28.98 4.90 -2.69
C GLU A 55 28.51 6.08 -3.54
N TYR A 56 27.20 6.19 -3.80
CA TYR A 56 26.62 7.22 -4.67
C TYR A 56 27.04 8.64 -4.26
N PRO A 57 26.85 9.10 -3.00
CA PRO A 57 27.26 10.44 -2.58
C PRO A 57 28.75 10.72 -2.76
N ILE A 58 29.61 9.69 -2.65
CA ILE A 58 31.07 9.84 -2.65
C ILE A 58 31.63 9.95 -4.07
N LYS A 59 31.09 9.15 -5.00
CA LYS A 59 31.54 9.12 -6.40
C LYS A 59 30.79 10.10 -7.30
N ASN A 60 29.83 10.86 -6.78
CA ASN A 60 28.94 11.67 -7.59
C ASN A 60 29.66 12.83 -8.29
N ARG A 61 30.03 12.63 -9.55
CA ARG A 61 30.51 13.71 -10.43
C ARG A 61 29.38 14.61 -10.97
N TRP A 62 28.12 14.24 -10.75
CA TRP A 62 26.95 14.78 -11.46
C TRP A 62 25.95 15.52 -10.56
N ASN A 63 26.31 15.82 -9.30
CA ASN A 63 25.46 16.56 -8.34
C ASN A 63 24.02 16.02 -8.17
N LYS A 64 23.78 14.72 -8.38
CA LYS A 64 22.46 14.11 -8.05
C LYS A 64 22.33 13.95 -6.53
N GLU A 65 21.60 14.83 -5.87
CA GLU A 65 21.41 14.78 -4.41
C GLU A 65 20.56 13.58 -3.98
N LEU A 66 21.24 12.57 -3.45
CA LEU A 66 20.62 11.51 -2.67
C LEU A 66 20.41 12.06 -1.27
N SER A 67 19.17 12.34 -0.90
CA SER A 67 18.86 13.07 0.34
C SER A 67 18.67 12.10 1.50
N HIS A 68 17.95 10.99 1.26
CA HIS A 68 17.56 10.05 2.30
C HIS A 68 17.64 8.58 1.83
N MET A 69 17.91 7.68 2.78
CA MET A 69 17.82 6.24 2.62
C MET A 69 16.96 5.66 3.75
N SER A 70 16.26 4.57 3.50
CA SER A 70 15.68 3.77 4.58
C SER A 70 16.77 3.13 5.44
N LEU A 71 16.45 2.80 6.69
CA LEU A 71 17.21 1.80 7.45
C LEU A 71 16.54 0.42 7.43
N GLN A 72 15.21 0.40 7.37
CA GLN A 72 14.41 -0.78 7.72
C GLN A 72 13.69 -1.43 6.53
N SER A 73 13.91 -0.98 5.28
CA SER A 73 13.12 -1.39 4.12
C SER A 73 13.19 -2.90 3.85
N PHE A 74 14.33 -3.44 3.41
CA PHE A 74 14.41 -4.86 3.06
C PHE A 74 15.80 -5.44 3.33
N CYS A 75 15.91 -6.59 4.01
CA CYS A 75 17.16 -7.34 4.12
C CYS A 75 16.94 -8.78 3.65
N THR A 76 16.99 -9.03 2.34
CA THR A 76 16.55 -10.33 1.79
C THR A 76 17.67 -11.07 1.07
N PHE A 77 17.58 -12.41 1.05
CA PHE A 77 18.35 -13.26 0.16
C PHE A 77 17.78 -13.16 -1.27
N LEU A 78 18.60 -12.75 -2.24
CA LEU A 78 18.22 -12.80 -3.66
C LEU A 78 18.38 -14.24 -4.17
N ASN A 79 17.29 -14.91 -4.53
CA ASN A 79 17.39 -16.14 -5.33
C ASN A 79 17.75 -15.80 -6.79
N LYS A 80 18.26 -16.79 -7.55
CA LYS A 80 18.71 -16.68 -8.95
C LYS A 80 17.69 -16.06 -9.94
N GLN A 81 16.46 -15.77 -9.53
CA GLN A 81 15.38 -15.22 -10.36
C GLN A 81 15.04 -13.75 -10.04
N ASN A 82 15.80 -13.07 -9.18
CA ASN A 82 15.74 -11.62 -8.94
C ASN A 82 14.35 -11.02 -8.57
N ARG A 83 13.37 -11.83 -8.12
CA ARG A 83 12.06 -11.32 -7.67
C ARG A 83 11.51 -12.14 -6.51
N ASN A 84 11.63 -11.60 -5.29
CA ASN A 84 10.74 -11.94 -4.18
C ASN A 84 9.61 -10.90 -4.13
N LEU A 85 8.39 -11.35 -3.79
CA LEU A 85 7.31 -10.47 -3.31
C LEU A 85 7.75 -9.95 -1.93
N ARG A 86 8.36 -8.76 -1.91
CA ARG A 86 8.83 -8.13 -0.69
C ARG A 86 7.65 -7.45 0.01
N THR A 87 7.35 -7.89 1.22
CA THR A 87 6.38 -7.22 2.08
C THR A 87 6.95 -7.11 3.48
N GLU A 88 6.66 -5.99 4.14
CA GLU A 88 7.14 -5.68 5.49
C GLU A 88 6.81 -6.76 6.54
N GLU A 89 5.77 -7.57 6.29
CA GLU A 89 5.29 -8.63 7.15
C GLU A 89 5.99 -9.99 6.96
N LEU A 90 6.64 -10.18 5.80
CA LEU A 90 7.20 -11.47 5.38
C LEU A 90 8.73 -11.50 5.39
N ASP A 91 9.39 -10.35 5.21
CA ASP A 91 10.84 -10.30 5.10
C ASP A 91 11.52 -10.16 6.47
N ASP A 92 12.50 -11.02 6.71
CA ASP A 92 13.43 -10.86 7.82
C ASP A 92 14.31 -9.62 7.59
N ARG A 93 14.67 -8.96 8.68
CA ARG A 93 15.42 -7.69 8.65
C ARG A 93 16.69 -7.79 9.46
N TYR A 94 17.73 -7.09 9.01
CA TYR A 94 19.02 -6.99 9.69
C TYR A 94 19.60 -5.59 9.45
N TYR A 95 19.53 -4.73 10.47
CA TYR A 95 19.99 -3.34 10.40
C TYR A 95 20.44 -2.86 11.80
N PRO A 96 21.32 -1.85 11.89
CA PRO A 96 21.86 -1.38 13.16
C PRO A 96 20.78 -0.80 14.07
N PHE A 97 20.92 -1.01 15.39
CA PHE A 97 20.09 -0.31 16.35
C PHE A 97 20.43 1.18 16.29
N THR A 98 19.48 1.99 15.84
CA THR A 98 19.72 3.40 15.51
C THR A 98 18.79 4.32 16.29
N LEU A 99 19.36 5.31 16.96
CA LEU A 99 18.63 6.41 17.58
C LEU A 99 18.95 7.72 16.85
N GLU A 100 17.93 8.50 16.47
CA GLU A 100 18.09 9.88 16.00
C GLU A 100 17.72 10.84 17.12
N PHE A 101 18.65 11.71 17.49
CA PHE A 101 18.43 12.78 18.45
C PHE A 101 18.22 14.10 17.70
N GLU A 102 17.08 14.76 17.92
CA GLU A 102 16.78 16.07 17.38
C GLU A 102 15.78 16.86 18.23
N SER A 103 15.83 18.19 18.14
CA SER A 103 14.77 19.07 18.62
C SER A 103 14.24 19.95 17.48
N SER A 104 12.97 20.35 17.54
CA SER A 104 12.42 21.37 16.65
C SER A 104 12.90 22.80 16.98
N LYS A 105 13.41 23.02 18.21
CA LYS A 105 13.83 24.34 18.70
C LYS A 105 15.36 24.43 18.74
N LYS A 106 15.91 25.42 18.05
CA LYS A 106 17.37 25.66 18.02
C LYS A 106 18.00 25.83 19.41
N LYS A 107 17.28 26.45 20.35
CA LYS A 107 17.78 26.71 21.72
C LYS A 107 18.03 25.44 22.54
N GLU A 108 17.42 24.32 22.17
CA GLU A 108 17.57 23.03 22.87
C GLU A 108 18.71 22.21 22.27
N ASN A 109 19.50 22.74 21.32
CA ASN A 109 20.59 21.98 20.68
C ASN A 109 21.67 21.54 21.67
N PHE A 110 21.94 22.31 22.73
CA PHE A 110 22.86 21.90 23.78
C PHE A 110 22.30 20.68 24.55
N ASP A 111 21.03 20.72 24.93
CA ASP A 111 20.36 19.62 25.64
C ASP A 111 20.31 18.33 24.80
N VAL A 112 20.12 18.46 23.48
CA VAL A 112 20.22 17.36 22.52
C VAL A 112 21.62 16.73 22.55
N LEU A 113 22.68 17.54 22.49
CA LEU A 113 24.06 17.04 22.53
C LEU A 113 24.39 16.39 23.89
N PHE A 114 23.83 16.93 24.98
CA PHE A 114 23.97 16.37 26.31
C PHE A 114 23.29 15.00 26.45
N GLU A 115 22.06 14.83 25.96
CA GLU A 115 21.39 13.51 25.94
C GLU A 115 22.15 12.49 25.09
N VAL A 116 22.72 12.91 23.96
CA VAL A 116 23.59 12.04 23.16
C VAL A 116 24.82 11.63 23.97
N ALA A 117 25.50 12.54 24.67
CA ALA A 117 26.66 12.22 25.49
C ALA A 117 26.31 11.23 26.61
N GLN A 118 25.17 11.40 27.27
CA GLN A 118 24.65 10.44 28.27
C GLN A 118 24.44 9.07 27.65
N TYR A 119 23.80 9.00 26.47
CA TYR A 119 23.58 7.74 25.79
C TYR A 119 24.89 7.06 25.36
N LEU A 120 25.88 7.82 24.88
CA LEU A 120 27.21 7.29 24.56
C LEU A 120 27.90 6.71 25.81
N GLN A 121 27.85 7.42 26.94
CA GLN A 121 28.38 6.92 28.20
C GLN A 121 27.66 5.65 28.66
N TYR A 122 26.34 5.61 28.56
CA TYR A 122 25.55 4.43 28.88
C TYR A 122 25.92 3.22 27.99
N LEU A 123 26.09 3.43 26.68
CA LEU A 123 26.57 2.38 25.78
C LEU A 123 27.91 1.80 26.22
N MET A 124 28.88 2.67 26.53
CA MET A 124 30.24 2.27 26.87
C MET A 124 30.39 1.68 28.27
N LYS A 125 29.73 2.26 29.28
CA LYS A 125 29.91 1.90 30.69
C LYS A 125 28.91 0.85 31.16
N GLU A 126 27.63 1.04 30.87
CA GLU A 126 26.57 0.17 31.38
C GLU A 126 26.32 -1.01 30.44
N LEU A 127 26.28 -0.75 29.13
CA LEU A 127 26.11 -1.80 28.13
C LEU A 127 27.43 -2.38 27.64
N ASN A 128 28.59 -1.94 28.14
CA ASN A 128 29.92 -2.45 27.78
C ASN A 128 30.12 -2.62 26.26
N VAL A 129 29.64 -1.67 25.48
CA VAL A 129 29.84 -1.60 24.03
C VAL A 129 31.10 -0.80 23.77
N ASN A 130 32.04 -1.34 22.99
CA ASN A 130 33.27 -0.62 22.68
C ASN A 130 32.97 0.62 21.81
N GLU A 131 33.83 1.63 21.91
CA GLU A 131 33.72 2.83 21.08
C GLU A 131 33.73 2.50 19.58
N GLU A 132 34.57 1.54 19.18
CA GLU A 132 34.68 1.07 17.80
C GLU A 132 33.44 0.31 17.32
N ASP A 133 32.49 -0.03 18.20
CA ASP A 133 31.33 -0.85 17.86
C ASP A 133 30.04 -0.04 17.64
N PHE A 134 30.13 1.29 17.67
CA PHE A 134 29.06 2.20 17.26
C PHE A 134 29.58 3.34 16.38
N THR A 135 28.66 4.07 15.74
CA THR A 135 29.00 5.22 14.90
C THR A 135 28.11 6.41 15.24
N ILE A 136 28.74 7.57 15.41
CA ILE A 136 28.07 8.87 15.61
C ILE A 136 28.02 9.57 14.25
N ILE A 137 26.83 9.91 13.77
CA ILE A 137 26.64 10.61 12.49
C ILE A 137 25.95 11.94 12.76
N ILE A 138 26.53 13.03 12.27
CA ILE A 138 25.97 14.37 12.38
C ILE A 138 25.63 14.94 11.00
N ASN A 139 24.69 15.88 10.97
CA ASN A 139 24.47 16.74 9.81
C ASN A 139 24.76 18.20 10.16
N ASN A 140 24.82 19.07 9.15
CA ASN A 140 25.07 20.50 9.31
C ASN A 140 23.86 21.29 9.86
N SER A 141 22.84 20.59 10.36
CA SER A 141 21.64 21.21 10.91
C SER A 141 21.50 20.87 12.40
N LYS A 142 20.77 19.83 12.75
CA LYS A 142 20.34 19.56 14.13
C LYS A 142 20.39 18.09 14.54
N SER A 143 20.15 17.15 13.63
CA SER A 143 20.12 15.73 14.01
C SER A 143 21.51 15.17 14.33
N VAL A 144 21.54 14.23 15.27
CA VAL A 144 22.66 13.32 15.56
C VAL A 144 22.11 11.90 15.54
N TYR A 145 22.72 11.01 14.76
CA TYR A 145 22.34 9.59 14.72
C TYR A 145 23.41 8.77 15.42
N ILE A 146 22.99 7.86 16.29
CA ILE A 146 23.87 6.85 16.89
C ILE A 146 23.46 5.48 16.33
N MET A 147 24.37 4.79 15.66
CA MET A 147 24.15 3.45 15.11
C MET A 147 25.03 2.44 15.85
N VAL A 148 24.44 1.42 16.46
CA VAL A 148 25.16 0.35 17.14
C VAL A 148 25.25 -0.88 16.24
N ASN A 149 26.44 -1.47 16.15
CA ASN A 149 26.68 -2.67 15.34
C ASN A 149 25.82 -3.85 15.81
N PRO A 150 24.99 -4.44 14.93
CA PRO A 150 24.10 -5.54 15.33
C PRO A 150 24.81 -6.81 15.80
N LYS A 151 26.08 -7.01 15.41
CA LYS A 151 26.91 -8.14 15.87
C LYS A 151 27.20 -8.06 17.37
N VAL A 152 27.27 -6.85 17.94
CA VAL A 152 27.53 -6.60 19.37
C VAL A 152 26.53 -7.30 20.27
N PHE A 153 25.26 -7.38 19.85
CA PHE A 153 24.21 -8.06 20.62
C PHE A 153 23.76 -9.37 19.99
N GLY A 154 24.45 -9.84 18.94
CA GLY A 154 24.14 -11.11 18.29
C GLY A 154 22.80 -11.09 17.55
N LEU A 155 22.45 -9.97 16.89
CA LEU A 155 21.23 -9.88 16.09
C LEU A 155 21.20 -11.01 15.05
N LYS A 156 20.06 -11.69 14.97
CA LYS A 156 19.73 -12.57 13.85
C LYS A 156 18.63 -11.91 13.00
N PRO A 157 18.61 -12.14 11.68
CA PRO A 157 17.53 -11.67 10.83
C PRO A 157 16.16 -12.05 11.40
N SER A 158 15.25 -11.07 11.47
CA SER A 158 13.87 -11.29 11.96
C SER A 158 12.89 -10.26 11.40
N LYS A 159 11.65 -10.65 11.16
CA LYS A 159 10.56 -9.70 10.83
C LYS A 159 10.19 -8.73 11.96
N ASN A 160 10.55 -9.04 13.21
CA ASN A 160 10.17 -8.27 14.39
C ASN A 160 11.27 -7.35 14.93
N VAL A 161 12.37 -7.11 14.19
CA VAL A 161 13.52 -6.32 14.68
C VAL A 161 13.10 -4.94 15.20
N HIS A 162 12.23 -4.22 14.48
CA HIS A 162 11.73 -2.91 14.92
C HIS A 162 11.02 -2.98 16.28
N ARG A 163 10.18 -4.01 16.52
CA ARG A 163 9.49 -4.21 17.81
C ARG A 163 10.46 -4.51 18.94
N ILE A 164 11.51 -5.28 18.65
CA ILE A 164 12.57 -5.59 19.61
C ILE A 164 13.33 -4.30 19.96
N TYR A 165 13.70 -3.50 18.97
CA TYR A 165 14.37 -2.22 19.16
C TYR A 165 13.50 -1.21 19.92
N THR A 166 12.18 -1.18 19.68
CA THR A 166 11.24 -0.40 20.48
C THR A 166 11.29 -0.80 21.95
N GLU A 167 11.28 -2.10 22.27
CA GLU A 167 11.34 -2.55 23.66
C GLU A 167 12.71 -2.30 24.30
N MET A 168 13.81 -2.41 23.55
CA MET A 168 15.14 -1.99 24.02
C MET A 168 15.14 -0.48 24.33
N TYR A 169 14.64 0.34 23.41
CA TYR A 169 14.61 1.79 23.55
C TYR A 169 13.70 2.24 24.70
N LYS A 170 12.53 1.63 24.92
CA LYS A 170 11.67 1.96 26.08
C LYS A 170 12.44 1.87 27.39
N ARG A 171 13.22 0.81 27.56
CA ARG A 171 14.05 0.62 28.75
C ARG A 171 15.16 1.65 28.85
N ILE A 172 15.87 1.92 27.75
CA ILE A 172 16.93 2.95 27.72
C ILE A 172 16.35 4.34 28.03
N LYS A 173 15.18 4.65 27.46
CA LYS A 173 14.48 5.91 27.68
C LYS A 173 14.06 6.08 29.13
N GLU A 174 13.54 5.03 29.76
CA GLU A 174 13.19 5.03 31.18
C GLU A 174 14.42 5.19 32.07
N GLU A 175 15.52 4.49 31.78
CA GLU A 175 16.75 4.54 32.58
C GLU A 175 17.49 5.88 32.46
N LEU A 176 17.50 6.50 31.27
CA LEU A 176 18.23 7.75 31.00
C LEU A 176 17.35 9.00 30.98
N GLY A 177 16.02 8.86 31.00
CA GLY A 177 15.08 9.98 30.91
C GLY A 177 15.12 10.73 29.57
N LEU A 178 15.42 10.05 28.45
CA LEU A 178 15.61 10.68 27.13
C LEU A 178 14.34 11.36 26.61
N LYS A 179 14.47 12.58 26.09
CA LYS A 179 13.36 13.41 25.58
C LYS A 179 13.50 13.75 24.10
N PHE A 180 14.71 13.81 23.57
CA PHE A 180 14.97 14.34 22.22
C PHE A 180 15.17 13.26 21.14
N VAL A 181 14.81 12.01 21.41
CA VAL A 181 14.89 10.94 20.41
C VAL A 181 13.65 10.95 19.51
N ASP A 182 13.84 10.97 18.19
CA ASP A 182 12.77 10.71 17.22
C ASP A 182 12.38 9.22 17.30
N GLU A 183 11.35 8.94 18.09
CA GLU A 183 10.84 7.59 18.31
C GLU A 183 10.38 6.89 17.02
N SER A 184 10.07 7.66 15.96
CA SER A 184 9.66 7.07 14.68
C SER A 184 10.79 6.31 13.99
N VAL A 185 12.06 6.65 14.27
CA VAL A 185 13.23 5.92 13.77
C VAL A 185 13.34 4.53 14.39
N VAL A 186 12.89 4.38 15.64
CA VAL A 186 12.97 3.10 16.37
C VAL A 186 11.70 2.27 16.19
N ASN A 187 10.54 2.93 16.28
CA ASN A 187 9.24 2.27 16.37
C ASN A 187 8.59 1.95 15.03
N SER A 188 9.08 2.55 13.95
CA SER A 188 8.57 2.27 12.61
C SER A 188 9.31 1.10 11.97
N SER A 189 8.56 0.29 11.23
CA SER A 189 9.10 -0.65 10.25
C SER A 189 9.58 0.08 8.98
N TYR A 190 9.32 1.37 8.84
CA TYR A 190 9.66 2.15 7.65
C TYR A 190 9.97 3.60 8.03
N ARG A 191 11.26 3.95 8.11
CA ARG A 191 11.72 5.33 8.30
C ARG A 191 12.91 5.64 7.40
N LEU A 192 12.87 6.83 6.82
CA LEU A 192 13.97 7.38 6.04
C LEU A 192 14.88 8.18 6.97
N ILE A 193 16.18 7.96 6.86
CA ILE A 193 17.23 8.73 7.50
C ILE A 193 18.07 9.46 6.46
N LYS A 194 18.80 10.48 6.88
CA LYS A 194 19.78 11.14 6.01
C LYS A 194 20.90 10.16 5.67
N THR A 195 21.23 10.07 4.38
CA THR A 195 22.25 9.14 3.93
C THR A 195 23.64 9.64 4.29
N PRO A 196 24.49 8.83 4.95
CA PRO A 196 25.88 9.21 5.21
C PRO A 196 26.62 9.59 3.93
N GLY A 197 27.39 10.66 4.00
CA GLY A 197 28.10 11.26 2.88
C GLY A 197 27.24 12.18 2.01
N SER A 198 25.91 12.25 2.16
CA SER A 198 25.10 13.19 1.38
C SER A 198 25.31 14.64 1.81
N TYR A 199 24.99 15.59 0.92
CA TYR A 199 25.03 17.02 1.23
C TYR A 199 23.65 17.48 1.74
N TYR A 200 23.62 18.18 2.87
CA TYR A 200 22.39 18.65 3.49
C TYR A 200 22.59 19.99 4.21
N LYS A 201 21.80 21.01 3.84
CA LYS A 201 21.79 22.35 4.46
C LYS A 201 23.20 22.93 4.66
N GLY A 202 24.01 22.96 3.61
CA GLY A 202 25.32 23.62 3.62
C GLY A 202 26.48 22.77 4.17
N GLY A 203 26.31 21.48 4.40
CA GLY A 203 27.41 20.58 4.77
C GLY A 203 27.07 19.10 4.59
N TYR A 204 28.08 18.25 4.66
CA TYR A 204 27.94 16.80 4.49
C TYR A 204 27.44 16.11 5.76
N VAL A 205 26.62 15.08 5.58
CA VAL A 205 26.21 14.15 6.64
C VAL A 205 27.41 13.25 6.93
N ASN A 206 28.12 13.50 8.03
CA ASN A 206 29.41 12.87 8.31
C ASN A 206 29.37 12.09 9.61
N TYR A 207 30.20 11.04 9.68
CA TYR A 207 30.53 10.42 10.95
C TYR A 207 31.59 11.23 11.71
N VAL A 208 31.60 11.13 13.04
CA VAL A 208 32.57 11.75 13.95
C VAL A 208 33.01 10.76 15.03
N SER A 209 34.22 10.93 15.59
CA SER A 209 34.66 10.16 16.77
C SER A 209 33.98 10.64 18.05
N VAL A 210 34.10 9.88 19.14
CA VAL A 210 33.60 10.32 20.46
C VAL A 210 34.30 11.61 20.86
N ASP A 211 35.62 11.71 20.68
CA ASP A 211 36.38 12.93 20.99
C ASP A 211 35.90 14.15 20.19
N GLU A 212 35.71 14.01 18.88
CA GLU A 212 35.17 15.08 18.04
C GLU A 212 33.75 15.49 18.48
N PHE A 213 32.94 14.52 18.90
CA PHE A 213 31.61 14.77 19.44
C PHE A 213 31.66 15.51 20.80
N MET A 214 32.57 15.14 21.70
CA MET A 214 32.78 15.84 22.97
C MET A 214 33.27 17.27 22.74
N HIS A 215 34.14 17.49 21.75
CA HIS A 215 34.54 18.83 21.33
C HIS A 215 33.41 19.63 20.68
N LEU A 216 32.47 18.96 19.99
CA LEU A 216 31.26 19.60 19.48
C LEU A 216 30.33 20.04 20.62
N MET A 217 30.12 19.18 21.62
CA MET A 217 29.29 19.48 22.80
C MET A 217 29.84 20.66 23.62
N THR A 218 31.16 20.71 23.80
CA THR A 218 31.84 21.79 24.54
C THR A 218 32.05 23.07 23.72
N GLY A 219 31.70 23.06 22.43
CA GLY A 219 31.81 24.23 21.54
C GLY A 219 33.21 24.47 20.93
N HIS A 220 34.21 23.66 21.27
CA HIS A 220 35.55 23.73 20.66
C HIS A 220 35.52 23.45 19.15
N LEU A 221 34.64 22.53 18.73
CA LEU A 221 34.34 22.27 17.32
C LEU A 221 32.90 22.66 17.00
N THR A 222 32.66 23.02 15.74
CA THR A 222 31.32 23.37 15.25
C THR A 222 30.86 22.35 14.21
N ARG A 223 29.54 22.16 14.07
CA ARG A 223 28.96 21.32 13.02
C ARG A 223 29.51 21.70 11.65
N VAL A 224 29.53 23.00 11.34
CA VAL A 224 30.06 23.54 10.07
C VAL A 224 31.48 23.04 9.78
N LYS A 225 32.38 23.05 10.78
CA LYS A 225 33.75 22.54 10.61
C LYS A 225 33.76 21.03 10.34
N LEU A 226 33.02 20.26 11.14
CA LEU A 226 32.97 18.79 11.05
C LEU A 226 32.26 18.28 9.77
N THR A 227 31.35 19.07 9.21
CA THR A 227 30.58 18.72 8.01
C THR A 227 31.11 19.38 6.73
N LYS A 228 32.21 20.15 6.79
CA LYS A 228 32.73 20.91 5.65
C LYS A 228 33.23 20.02 4.50
N LYS A 229 33.93 18.93 4.84
CA LYS A 229 34.49 17.97 3.87
C LYS A 229 33.80 16.63 4.04
N GLN A 230 33.40 16.00 2.93
CA GLN A 230 32.78 14.68 2.95
C GLN A 230 33.75 13.64 3.53
N ARG A 231 33.25 12.76 4.40
CA ARG A 231 33.99 11.62 4.95
C ARG A 231 33.42 10.31 4.40
N ASP A 232 34.30 9.38 4.03
CA ASP A 232 33.88 8.07 3.53
C ASP A 232 33.59 7.13 4.71
N ILE A 233 32.32 7.00 5.08
CA ILE A 233 31.86 6.13 6.18
C ILE A 233 32.22 4.67 5.96
N ARG A 234 32.39 4.24 4.70
CA ARG A 234 32.66 2.84 4.35
C ARG A 234 34.05 2.40 4.83
N LYS A 235 34.93 3.35 5.13
CA LYS A 235 36.29 3.08 5.64
C LYS A 235 36.31 2.75 7.12
N LEU A 236 35.20 2.96 7.85
CA LEU A 236 35.13 2.59 9.27
C LEU A 236 35.26 1.08 9.46
N MET A 237 35.93 0.70 10.53
CA MET A 237 36.05 -0.67 10.99
C MET A 237 35.30 -0.78 12.31
N LEU A 238 34.25 -1.58 12.32
CA LEU A 238 33.38 -1.85 13.46
C LEU A 238 33.45 -3.36 13.80
N PRO A 239 34.41 -3.80 14.63
CA PRO A 239 34.76 -5.21 14.79
C PRO A 239 33.57 -6.11 15.20
N GLY A 240 32.55 -5.53 15.83
CA GLY A 240 31.34 -6.21 16.26
C GLY A 240 31.57 -7.07 17.49
N ILE A 241 32.43 -6.61 18.41
CA ILE A 241 32.79 -7.38 19.60
C ILE A 241 31.53 -7.54 20.46
N GLN A 242 31.23 -8.78 20.82
CA GLN A 242 29.99 -9.09 21.51
C GLN A 242 30.00 -8.50 22.92
N SER A 243 28.98 -7.71 23.24
CA SER A 243 28.74 -7.26 24.61
C SER A 243 27.69 -8.14 25.28
N ILE A 244 28.07 -8.72 26.42
CA ILE A 244 27.16 -9.53 27.24
C ILE A 244 25.99 -8.68 27.74
N ALA A 245 26.23 -7.44 28.18
CA ALA A 245 25.19 -6.57 28.73
C ALA A 245 24.19 -6.14 27.64
N MET A 246 24.69 -5.77 26.46
CA MET A 246 23.86 -5.40 25.30
C MET A 246 23.09 -6.63 24.76
N THR A 247 23.71 -7.81 24.69
CA THR A 247 23.01 -9.07 24.36
C THR A 247 21.91 -9.38 25.37
N ARG A 248 22.13 -9.19 26.68
CA ARG A 248 21.10 -9.41 27.71
C ARG A 248 19.92 -8.45 27.53
N LEU A 249 20.17 -7.19 27.19
CA LEU A 249 19.12 -6.21 26.88
C LEU A 249 18.29 -6.67 25.67
N TYR A 250 18.97 -7.04 24.58
CA TYR A 250 18.35 -7.55 23.36
C TYR A 250 17.51 -8.81 23.60
N GLU A 251 18.06 -9.83 24.28
CA GLU A 251 17.34 -11.08 24.52
C GLU A 251 16.14 -10.91 25.46
N LYS A 252 16.21 -10.00 26.45
CA LYS A 252 15.05 -9.64 27.28
C LYS A 252 13.94 -8.99 26.46
N ALA A 253 14.30 -8.02 25.60
CA ALA A 253 13.36 -7.35 24.72
C ALA A 253 12.71 -8.35 23.73
N LYS A 254 13.53 -9.20 23.12
CA LYS A 254 13.07 -10.26 22.21
C LYS A 254 12.09 -11.22 22.86
N LYS A 255 12.40 -11.75 24.06
CA LYS A 255 11.49 -12.63 24.81
C LYS A 255 10.16 -11.94 25.12
N LYS A 256 10.19 -10.64 25.47
CA LYS A 256 8.97 -9.86 25.74
C LYS A 256 8.10 -9.72 24.49
N VAL A 257 8.70 -9.43 23.34
CA VAL A 257 8.00 -9.36 22.05
C VAL A 257 7.45 -10.73 21.62
N GLU A 258 8.22 -11.80 21.78
CA GLU A 258 7.75 -13.16 21.45
C GLU A 258 6.60 -13.59 22.35
N LYS A 259 6.66 -13.26 23.65
CA LYS A 259 5.59 -13.52 24.61
C LYS A 259 4.33 -12.74 24.26
N SER A 260 4.42 -11.44 23.96
CA SER A 260 3.25 -10.64 23.58
C SER A 260 2.57 -11.18 22.31
N ILE A 261 3.35 -11.61 21.32
CA ILE A 261 2.83 -12.23 20.09
C ILE A 261 2.14 -13.57 20.39
N LYS A 262 2.71 -14.41 21.28
CA LYS A 262 2.10 -15.68 21.68
C LYS A 262 0.83 -15.48 22.51
N GLU A 263 0.83 -14.55 23.46
CA GLU A 263 -0.34 -14.21 24.27
C GLU A 263 -1.47 -13.61 23.44
N TYR A 264 -1.15 -12.81 22.43
CA TYR A 264 -2.13 -12.29 21.48
C TYR A 264 -2.79 -13.41 20.68
N LYS A 265 -2.01 -14.39 20.20
CA LYS A 265 -2.55 -15.56 19.50
C LYS A 265 -3.44 -16.46 20.39
N ASN A 266 -3.24 -16.41 21.70
CA ASN A 266 -3.95 -17.26 22.67
C ASN A 266 -5.14 -16.56 23.35
N LYS A 267 -5.33 -15.24 23.18
CA LYS A 267 -6.47 -14.51 23.77
C LYS A 267 -7.66 -14.48 22.80
N SER A 268 -8.45 -15.55 22.84
CA SER A 268 -9.87 -15.50 22.46
C SER A 268 -10.66 -14.66 23.51
N THR A 269 -11.32 -13.60 23.02
CA THR A 269 -12.57 -13.00 23.54
C THR A 269 -12.72 -12.82 25.07
N LYS A 270 -12.42 -11.62 25.58
CA LYS A 270 -13.15 -11.05 26.73
C LYS A 270 -14.17 -10.05 26.21
N VAL A 271 -15.45 -10.41 26.26
CA VAL A 271 -16.59 -9.54 25.94
C VAL A 271 -16.80 -8.57 27.10
N LEU A 272 -16.87 -7.27 26.82
CA LEU A 272 -17.14 -6.22 27.78
C LEU A 272 -18.67 -6.07 27.90
N ASN A 273 -19.24 -6.30 29.09
CA ASN A 273 -20.64 -5.98 29.35
C ASN A 273 -20.76 -4.48 29.67
N LEU A 274 -21.34 -3.71 28.75
CA LEU A 274 -21.67 -2.30 28.96
C LEU A 274 -23.06 -2.15 29.63
N PRO A 275 -23.29 -1.10 30.43
CA PRO A 275 -24.62 -0.76 30.96
C PRO A 275 -25.50 -0.12 29.87
N GLY A 276 -26.80 -0.45 29.86
CA GLY A 276 -27.78 0.06 28.88
C GLY A 276 -27.98 -0.86 27.67
N MET A 277 -29.03 -0.59 26.88
CA MET A 277 -29.57 -1.46 25.80
C MET A 277 -28.49 -2.22 25.04
N GLU A 278 -28.75 -3.50 24.77
CA GLU A 278 -27.81 -4.37 24.06
C GLU A 278 -27.48 -3.77 22.68
N CYS A 279 -26.21 -3.44 22.45
CA CYS A 279 -25.78 -2.81 21.20
C CYS A 279 -26.12 -3.74 20.02
N THR A 280 -27.09 -3.36 19.19
CA THR A 280 -27.59 -4.25 18.13
C THR A 280 -26.61 -4.42 16.97
N ARG A 281 -25.63 -3.52 16.82
CA ARG A 281 -24.60 -3.59 15.77
C ARG A 281 -23.37 -4.38 16.22
N GLU A 282 -23.24 -5.60 15.72
CA GLU A 282 -22.10 -6.49 15.96
C GLU A 282 -20.73 -5.87 15.63
N CYS A 283 -20.63 -5.00 14.62
CA CYS A 283 -19.37 -4.30 14.31
C CYS A 283 -18.98 -3.25 15.37
N VAL A 284 -19.96 -2.58 15.97
CA VAL A 284 -19.73 -1.60 17.03
C VAL A 284 -19.46 -2.32 18.35
N LYS A 285 -20.17 -3.41 18.64
CA LYS A 285 -19.82 -4.36 19.71
C LYS A 285 -18.38 -4.84 19.57
N ALA A 286 -17.96 -5.25 18.37
CA ALA A 286 -16.59 -5.70 18.12
C ALA A 286 -15.58 -4.58 18.38
N LEU A 287 -15.84 -3.34 17.90
CA LEU A 287 -14.98 -2.18 18.16
C LEU A 287 -14.84 -1.90 19.67
N ILE A 288 -15.95 -1.98 20.40
CA ILE A 288 -15.98 -1.80 21.85
C ILE A 288 -15.27 -2.96 22.55
N ASN A 289 -15.37 -4.18 22.05
CA ASN A 289 -14.71 -5.34 22.65
C ASN A 289 -13.23 -5.45 22.25
N MET A 290 -12.70 -4.48 21.50
CA MET A 290 -11.28 -4.46 21.14
C MET A 290 -10.40 -4.35 22.39
N PRO A 291 -9.35 -5.20 22.50
CA PRO A 291 -8.38 -5.11 23.58
C PRO A 291 -7.54 -3.83 23.47
N ILE A 292 -6.66 -3.61 24.45
CA ILE A 292 -5.73 -2.47 24.49
C ILE A 292 -5.02 -2.30 23.14
N MET A 293 -5.22 -1.15 22.53
CA MET A 293 -4.79 -0.84 21.16
C MET A 293 -3.46 -0.09 21.14
N ASP A 294 -2.65 -0.29 20.11
CA ASP A 294 -1.43 0.48 19.89
C ASP A 294 -1.73 1.91 19.37
N LYS A 295 -0.83 2.86 19.64
CA LYS A 295 -1.07 4.32 19.55
C LYS A 295 -1.56 4.83 18.18
N GLY A 296 -1.29 4.12 17.09
CA GLY A 296 -1.59 4.59 15.73
C GLY A 296 -3.09 4.72 15.39
N ASN A 297 -3.93 3.84 15.93
CA ASN A 297 -5.32 3.70 15.47
C ASN A 297 -6.39 4.05 16.51
N ARG A 298 -6.00 4.26 17.78
CA ARG A 298 -6.91 4.57 18.89
C ARG A 298 -7.93 5.67 18.57
N ASN A 299 -7.46 6.74 17.92
CA ASN A 299 -8.29 7.86 17.52
C ASN A 299 -9.36 7.48 16.48
N ASN A 300 -8.98 6.71 15.47
CA ASN A 300 -9.91 6.26 14.45
C ASN A 300 -10.96 5.30 15.03
N PHE A 301 -10.56 4.42 15.96
CA PHE A 301 -11.47 3.51 16.64
C PHE A 301 -12.45 4.25 17.56
N LEU A 302 -11.98 5.22 18.37
CA LEU A 302 -12.86 6.05 19.20
C LEU A 302 -13.88 6.82 18.35
N VAL A 303 -13.47 7.38 17.21
CA VAL A 303 -14.37 8.06 16.26
C VAL A 303 -15.41 7.09 15.70
N SER A 304 -14.99 5.89 15.29
CA SER A 304 -15.91 4.87 14.76
C SER A 304 -16.88 4.35 15.81
N ILE A 305 -16.46 4.20 17.07
CA ILE A 305 -17.35 3.84 18.19
C ILE A 305 -18.39 4.94 18.41
N ALA A 306 -17.96 6.20 18.47
CA ALA A 306 -18.85 7.34 18.71
C ALA A 306 -19.96 7.44 17.65
N LEU A 307 -19.58 7.35 16.37
CA LEU A 307 -20.52 7.40 15.24
C LEU A 307 -21.45 6.18 15.23
N GLY A 308 -20.91 4.99 15.54
CA GLY A 308 -21.67 3.75 15.57
C GLY A 308 -22.74 3.71 16.65
N LEU A 309 -22.42 4.23 17.84
CA LEU A 309 -23.37 4.37 18.95
C LEU A 309 -24.38 5.50 18.69
N SER A 310 -23.96 6.60 18.07
CA SER A 310 -24.87 7.69 17.68
C SER A 310 -25.93 7.23 16.67
N GLU A 311 -25.55 6.43 15.65
CA GLU A 311 -26.51 5.85 14.70
C GLU A 311 -27.42 4.80 15.34
N ALA A 312 -27.00 4.20 16.45
CA ALA A 312 -27.80 3.26 17.23
C ALA A 312 -28.68 3.97 18.29
N ASN A 313 -28.83 5.30 18.21
CA ASN A 313 -29.67 6.14 19.07
C ASN A 313 -29.28 6.16 20.56
N TYR A 314 -28.01 5.92 20.89
CA TYR A 314 -27.51 6.13 22.25
C TYR A 314 -27.48 7.63 22.58
N SER A 315 -27.71 7.98 23.85
CA SER A 315 -27.64 9.36 24.32
C SER A 315 -26.21 9.89 24.30
N GLU A 316 -26.06 11.22 24.23
CA GLU A 316 -24.74 11.86 24.26
C GLU A 316 -23.94 11.53 25.53
N ASN A 317 -24.62 11.31 26.66
CA ASN A 317 -23.97 10.95 27.92
C ASN A 317 -23.45 9.51 27.89
N GLU A 318 -24.23 8.56 27.36
CA GLU A 318 -23.81 7.16 27.20
C GLU A 318 -22.62 7.04 26.25
N ILE A 319 -22.65 7.77 25.12
CA ILE A 319 -21.54 7.78 24.15
C ILE A 319 -20.26 8.31 24.80
N LYS A 320 -20.34 9.43 25.54
CA LYS A 320 -19.18 10.00 26.24
C LYS A 320 -18.60 9.02 27.26
N GLU A 321 -19.44 8.30 27.98
CA GLU A 321 -18.99 7.36 29.00
C GLU A 321 -18.24 6.16 28.40
N VAL A 322 -18.73 5.63 27.28
CA VAL A 322 -18.02 4.57 26.52
C VAL A 322 -16.68 5.08 26.00
N LEU A 323 -16.63 6.30 25.44
CA LEU A 323 -15.39 6.88 24.92
C LEU A 323 -14.37 7.16 26.03
N ARG A 324 -14.81 7.64 27.20
CA ARG A 324 -13.95 7.83 28.38
C ARG A 324 -13.35 6.51 28.83
N THR A 325 -14.21 5.51 29.03
CA THR A 325 -13.80 4.18 29.49
C THR A 325 -12.78 3.57 28.53
N LYS A 326 -13.02 3.66 27.22
CA LYS A 326 -12.09 3.17 26.19
C LYS A 326 -10.80 3.98 26.11
N ALA A 327 -10.87 5.29 26.26
CA ALA A 327 -9.67 6.12 26.29
C ALA A 327 -8.77 5.80 27.50
N ILE A 328 -9.37 5.52 28.67
CA ILE A 328 -8.64 5.08 29.86
C ILE A 328 -8.04 3.69 29.63
N GLU A 329 -8.85 2.73 29.17
CA GLU A 329 -8.41 1.36 28.91
C GLU A 329 -7.26 1.30 27.89
N TRP A 330 -7.34 2.10 26.83
CA TRP A 330 -6.33 2.17 25.77
C TRP A 330 -5.16 3.10 26.09
N LYS A 331 -5.11 3.71 27.28
CA LYS A 331 -4.09 4.70 27.68
C LYS A 331 -3.90 5.78 26.61
N HIS A 332 -5.01 6.39 26.21
CA HIS A 332 -5.05 7.39 25.16
C HIS A 332 -4.20 8.62 25.54
N ASP A 333 -3.44 9.16 24.60
CA ASP A 333 -2.50 10.26 24.88
C ASP A 333 -3.20 11.63 25.03
N GLU A 334 -4.43 11.73 24.54
CA GLU A 334 -5.24 12.94 24.66
C GLU A 334 -6.07 12.94 25.95
N SER A 335 -6.32 14.14 26.50
CA SER A 335 -7.17 14.29 27.68
C SER A 335 -8.60 13.79 27.42
N LEU A 336 -9.27 13.30 28.46
CA LEU A 336 -10.66 12.82 28.36
C LEU A 336 -11.60 13.90 27.80
N ARG A 337 -11.37 15.16 28.17
CA ARG A 337 -12.10 16.30 27.62
C ARG A 337 -11.91 16.46 26.11
N ALA A 338 -10.69 16.23 25.61
CA ALA A 338 -10.41 16.26 24.16
C ALA A 338 -11.11 15.10 23.44
N VAL A 339 -11.10 13.90 24.03
CA VAL A 339 -11.81 12.71 23.51
C VAL A 339 -13.32 12.96 23.41
N GLU A 340 -13.94 13.52 24.45
CA GLU A 340 -15.38 13.86 24.45
C GLU A 340 -15.73 14.93 23.40
N ASN A 341 -14.86 15.92 23.21
CA ASN A 341 -15.08 17.00 22.26
C ASN A 341 -15.06 16.52 20.80
N LYS A 342 -14.46 15.35 20.51
CA LYS A 342 -14.48 14.76 19.17
C LYS A 342 -15.90 14.42 18.73
N TYR A 343 -16.70 13.84 19.61
CA TYR A 343 -18.10 13.54 19.30
C TYR A 343 -18.88 14.81 18.93
N LYS A 344 -18.70 15.89 19.70
CA LYS A 344 -19.30 17.20 19.40
C LYS A 344 -18.85 17.76 18.05
N SER A 345 -17.59 17.53 17.66
CA SER A 345 -17.07 17.93 16.35
C SER A 345 -17.68 17.13 15.22
N LEU A 346 -17.81 15.81 15.38
CA LEU A 346 -18.38 14.91 14.36
C LEU A 346 -19.85 15.24 14.09
N LYS A 347 -20.62 15.52 15.15
CA LYS A 347 -22.02 15.95 15.05
C LYS A 347 -22.18 17.28 14.32
N ARG A 348 -21.32 18.27 14.61
CA ARG A 348 -21.31 19.56 13.90
C ARG A 348 -20.98 19.40 12.41
N ASN A 349 -20.11 18.46 12.07
CA ASN A 349 -19.66 18.24 10.70
C ASN A 349 -20.57 17.28 9.89
N GLY A 350 -21.66 16.76 10.47
CA GLY A 350 -22.56 15.81 9.81
C GLY A 350 -21.86 14.52 9.37
N THR A 351 -20.83 14.07 10.10
CA THR A 351 -20.07 12.87 9.73
C THR A 351 -20.87 11.60 10.05
N ASN A 352 -21.03 10.72 9.07
CA ASN A 352 -21.77 9.46 9.21
C ASN A 352 -20.85 8.28 9.55
N PHE A 353 -21.39 7.22 10.14
CA PHE A 353 -20.64 5.98 10.39
C PHE A 353 -20.33 5.26 9.07
N SER A 354 -19.11 4.73 8.95
CA SER A 354 -18.69 3.99 7.75
C SER A 354 -18.27 2.58 8.09
N CYS A 355 -19.01 1.59 7.58
CA CYS A 355 -18.66 0.17 7.72
C CYS A 355 -17.33 -0.18 7.03
N ASP A 356 -17.02 0.47 5.90
CA ASP A 356 -15.74 0.30 5.20
C ASP A 356 -14.58 0.82 6.06
N LYS A 357 -14.78 1.93 6.78
CA LYS A 357 -13.78 2.45 7.73
C LYS A 357 -13.56 1.48 8.87
N VAL A 358 -14.62 0.86 9.41
CA VAL A 358 -14.49 -0.17 10.45
C VAL A 358 -13.77 -1.40 9.93
N LYS A 359 -14.13 -1.89 8.74
CA LYS A 359 -13.44 -3.02 8.12
C LYS A 359 -11.94 -2.73 7.92
N MET A 360 -11.61 -1.56 7.38
CA MET A 360 -10.23 -1.11 7.20
C MET A 360 -9.49 -1.05 8.54
N LEU A 361 -10.13 -0.53 9.59
CA LEU A 361 -9.53 -0.47 10.93
C LEU A 361 -9.25 -1.86 11.52
N PHE A 362 -10.15 -2.82 11.31
CA PHE A 362 -9.89 -4.22 11.71
C PHE A 362 -8.79 -4.85 10.86
N GLU A 363 -8.77 -4.61 9.55
CA GLU A 363 -7.72 -5.10 8.64
C GLU A 363 -6.34 -4.51 8.98
N GLU A 364 -6.27 -3.22 9.33
CA GLU A 364 -5.06 -2.53 9.79
C GLU A 364 -4.50 -3.13 11.09
N GLU A 365 -5.36 -3.67 11.94
CA GLU A 365 -4.98 -4.39 13.16
C GLU A 365 -4.78 -5.91 12.92
N GLY A 366 -4.87 -6.37 11.67
CA GLY A 366 -4.71 -7.78 11.30
C GLY A 366 -5.86 -8.68 11.75
N LEU A 367 -7.03 -8.10 12.02
CA LEU A 367 -8.22 -8.77 12.51
C LEU A 367 -9.29 -8.94 11.41
N SER A 368 -9.97 -10.07 11.42
CA SER A 368 -11.14 -10.30 10.57
C SER A 368 -12.43 -9.95 11.31
N LEU A 369 -13.19 -8.98 10.80
CA LEU A 369 -14.49 -8.63 11.36
C LEU A 369 -15.60 -9.54 10.78
N GLY A 370 -16.27 -10.30 11.64
CA GLY A 370 -17.55 -10.96 11.33
C GLY A 370 -18.70 -10.15 11.89
N CYS A 371 -19.49 -9.49 11.05
CA CYS A 371 -20.64 -8.69 11.47
C CYS A 371 -21.90 -9.10 10.71
N ASN A 372 -22.89 -9.62 11.43
CA ASN A 372 -24.15 -10.11 10.85
C ASN A 372 -25.11 -8.98 10.42
N VAL A 373 -24.98 -7.78 11.00
CA VAL A 373 -25.75 -6.57 10.63
C VAL A 373 -25.17 -5.90 9.38
N CYS A 374 -23.90 -6.18 9.06
CA CYS A 374 -23.19 -5.65 7.90
C CYS A 374 -23.57 -6.35 6.58
N LYS A 375 -24.81 -6.84 6.48
CA LYS A 375 -25.42 -7.37 5.24
C LYS A 375 -25.68 -6.29 4.18
N LYS A 376 -24.97 -5.15 4.20
CA LYS A 376 -24.61 -4.50 2.94
C LYS A 376 -23.35 -5.18 2.44
N ALA A 377 -23.59 -6.23 1.66
CA ALA A 377 -22.58 -6.93 0.88
C ALA A 377 -21.66 -5.91 0.21
N ILE A 378 -20.35 -6.12 0.36
CA ILE A 378 -19.41 -5.57 -0.59
C ILE A 378 -19.72 -6.27 -1.91
N ASN A 379 -20.57 -5.64 -2.72
CA ASN A 379 -21.00 -6.10 -4.04
C ASN A 379 -19.81 -6.01 -4.98
N SER A 380 -18.91 -7.00 -4.94
CA SER A 380 -17.72 -7.02 -5.78
C SER A 380 -17.28 -8.46 -6.07
N ILE A 381 -16.78 -8.67 -7.28
CA ILE A 381 -16.27 -9.95 -7.76
C ILE A 381 -14.78 -9.99 -7.45
N TYR A 382 -14.34 -11.02 -6.73
CA TYR A 382 -12.94 -11.22 -6.38
C TYR A 382 -12.29 -12.16 -7.38
N ILE A 383 -11.29 -11.71 -8.13
CA ILE A 383 -10.61 -12.53 -9.13
C ILE A 383 -9.19 -12.88 -8.71
N ALA A 384 -8.79 -14.13 -8.90
CA ALA A 384 -7.45 -14.62 -8.60
C ALA A 384 -6.59 -14.58 -9.87
N ARG A 385 -5.41 -13.95 -9.77
CA ARG A 385 -4.51 -13.78 -10.92
C ARG A 385 -4.12 -15.10 -11.57
N ASN A 386 -3.77 -16.10 -10.77
CA ASN A 386 -3.36 -17.41 -11.28
C ASN A 386 -4.49 -18.12 -12.04
N ILE A 387 -5.76 -17.88 -11.67
CA ILE A 387 -6.90 -18.46 -12.37
C ILE A 387 -7.10 -17.75 -13.72
N VAL A 388 -7.08 -16.40 -13.73
CA VAL A 388 -7.17 -15.61 -14.97
C VAL A 388 -6.05 -15.97 -15.94
N GLU A 389 -4.80 -16.02 -15.46
CA GLU A 389 -3.64 -16.44 -16.26
C GLU A 389 -3.80 -17.88 -16.79
N SER A 390 -4.33 -18.79 -15.98
CA SER A 390 -4.56 -20.19 -16.40
C SER A 390 -5.63 -20.29 -17.48
N ILE A 391 -6.75 -19.58 -17.36
CA ILE A 391 -7.79 -19.53 -18.40
C ILE A 391 -7.19 -18.95 -19.69
N TYR A 392 -6.41 -17.88 -19.59
CA TYR A 392 -5.79 -17.21 -20.73
C TYR A 392 -4.77 -18.09 -21.46
N ASN A 393 -3.79 -18.62 -20.73
CA ASN A 393 -2.72 -19.44 -21.29
C ASN A 393 -3.25 -20.74 -21.90
N ASN A 394 -4.32 -21.31 -21.34
CA ASN A 394 -5.01 -22.47 -21.90
C ASN A 394 -6.07 -22.10 -22.95
N LYS A 395 -5.95 -20.94 -23.61
CA LYS A 395 -6.83 -20.48 -24.72
C LYS A 395 -8.32 -20.54 -24.36
N GLY A 396 -8.69 -20.02 -23.19
CA GLY A 396 -10.07 -19.88 -22.77
C GLY A 396 -10.84 -18.88 -23.63
N SER A 397 -12.04 -19.27 -24.06
CA SER A 397 -13.01 -18.37 -24.72
C SER A 397 -13.85 -17.57 -23.72
N VAL A 398 -14.64 -16.61 -24.22
CA VAL A 398 -15.49 -15.69 -23.43
C VAL A 398 -16.36 -16.43 -22.41
N ARG A 399 -16.97 -17.56 -22.79
CA ARG A 399 -17.81 -18.38 -21.90
C ARG A 399 -17.08 -18.87 -20.64
N HIS A 400 -15.76 -19.09 -20.72
CA HIS A 400 -14.95 -19.53 -19.58
C HIS A 400 -14.71 -18.40 -18.59
N TYR A 401 -14.40 -17.20 -19.10
CA TYR A 401 -14.27 -16.02 -18.25
C TYR A 401 -15.60 -15.62 -17.62
N ARG A 402 -16.70 -15.66 -18.37
CA ARG A 402 -18.05 -15.43 -17.85
C ARG A 402 -18.39 -16.43 -16.75
N ALA A 403 -18.20 -17.73 -16.99
CA ALA A 403 -18.44 -18.76 -15.99
C ALA A 403 -17.57 -18.58 -14.73
N TYR A 404 -16.30 -18.21 -14.91
CA TYR A 404 -15.40 -17.90 -13.80
C TYR A 404 -15.92 -16.72 -12.96
N LEU A 405 -16.27 -15.60 -13.60
CA LEU A 405 -16.76 -14.41 -12.93
C LEU A 405 -18.10 -14.66 -12.23
N GLU A 406 -18.99 -15.46 -12.81
CA GLU A 406 -20.29 -15.80 -12.21
C GLU A 406 -20.12 -16.66 -10.94
N LEU A 407 -19.21 -17.63 -10.97
CA LEU A 407 -18.86 -18.43 -9.80
C LEU A 407 -18.21 -17.58 -8.69
N GLU A 408 -17.40 -16.58 -9.04
CA GLU A 408 -16.84 -15.63 -8.08
C GLU A 408 -17.88 -14.66 -7.51
N LYS A 409 -18.77 -14.14 -8.38
CA LYS A 409 -19.88 -13.24 -8.01
C LYS A 409 -20.79 -13.88 -6.96
N GLN A 410 -21.03 -15.18 -7.09
CA GLN A 410 -21.88 -15.96 -6.19
C GLN A 410 -21.08 -16.70 -5.09
N ASN A 411 -19.75 -16.56 -5.06
CA ASN A 411 -18.86 -17.20 -4.09
C ASN A 411 -19.01 -18.73 -3.99
N LEU A 412 -18.99 -19.42 -5.15
CA LEU A 412 -19.33 -20.84 -5.26
C LEU A 412 -18.11 -21.78 -5.36
N PHE A 413 -16.89 -21.26 -5.47
CA PHE A 413 -15.70 -22.11 -5.49
C PHE A 413 -15.54 -22.90 -4.19
N GLY A 414 -15.29 -24.21 -4.31
CA GLY A 414 -15.18 -25.13 -3.19
C GLY A 414 -16.51 -25.48 -2.50
N ARG A 415 -17.65 -25.00 -3.01
CA ARG A 415 -19.00 -25.28 -2.50
C ARG A 415 -19.82 -26.04 -3.54
N TYR A 416 -20.80 -26.81 -3.09
CA TYR A 416 -21.77 -27.43 -3.99
C TYR A 416 -22.80 -26.40 -4.46
N PHE A 417 -23.13 -26.41 -5.75
CA PHE A 417 -24.12 -25.51 -6.35
C PHE A 417 -24.90 -26.20 -7.47
N ASN A 418 -26.12 -25.70 -7.71
CA ASN A 418 -26.95 -26.11 -8.82
C ASN A 418 -26.52 -25.34 -10.09
N ILE A 419 -26.13 -26.06 -11.13
CA ILE A 419 -25.59 -25.43 -12.33
C ILE A 419 -26.64 -24.63 -13.13
N ALA A 420 -27.91 -25.00 -13.03
CA ALA A 420 -29.02 -24.31 -13.71
C ALA A 420 -29.27 -22.94 -13.08
N GLU A 421 -29.20 -22.84 -11.76
CA GLU A 421 -29.38 -21.58 -11.00
C GLU A 421 -28.27 -20.57 -11.29
N VAL A 422 -27.04 -21.04 -11.55
CA VAL A 422 -25.89 -20.18 -11.90
C VAL A 422 -25.91 -19.78 -13.39
N GLY A 423 -26.73 -20.44 -14.22
CA GLY A 423 -26.79 -20.17 -15.66
C GLY A 423 -25.56 -20.63 -16.45
N ILE A 424 -24.82 -21.64 -15.97
CA ILE A 424 -23.62 -22.17 -16.64
C ILE A 424 -23.95 -23.51 -17.33
N LYS A 425 -23.49 -23.70 -18.57
CA LYS A 425 -23.59 -24.99 -19.25
C LYS A 425 -22.60 -26.01 -18.64
N VAL A 426 -23.04 -27.26 -18.45
CA VAL A 426 -22.19 -28.34 -17.88
C VAL A 426 -20.88 -28.53 -18.66
N ALA A 427 -20.94 -28.46 -19.99
CA ALA A 427 -19.75 -28.55 -20.84
C ALA A 427 -18.74 -27.42 -20.54
N THR A 428 -19.22 -26.18 -20.39
CA THR A 428 -18.39 -25.02 -20.03
C THR A 428 -17.74 -25.20 -18.67
N LEU A 429 -18.47 -25.72 -17.67
CA LEU A 429 -17.93 -25.96 -16.33
C LEU A 429 -16.82 -27.03 -16.33
N LYS A 430 -17.02 -28.13 -17.09
CA LYS A 430 -16.01 -29.19 -17.27
C LYS A 430 -14.75 -28.65 -17.97
N GLU A 431 -14.91 -27.87 -19.03
CA GLU A 431 -13.79 -27.24 -19.73
C GLU A 431 -13.06 -26.22 -18.85
N LEU A 432 -13.80 -25.41 -18.09
CA LEU A 432 -13.23 -24.44 -17.15
C LEU A 432 -12.37 -25.17 -16.11
N ALA A 433 -12.88 -26.24 -15.50
CA ALA A 433 -12.14 -27.05 -14.53
C ALA A 433 -10.79 -27.52 -15.08
N LYS A 434 -10.76 -28.04 -16.32
CA LYS A 434 -9.52 -28.43 -16.99
C LYS A 434 -8.58 -27.25 -17.22
N LYS A 435 -9.09 -26.09 -17.68
CA LYS A 435 -8.28 -24.91 -17.96
C LYS A 435 -7.65 -24.26 -16.73
N VAL A 436 -8.19 -24.51 -15.54
CA VAL A 436 -7.71 -23.93 -14.26
C VAL A 436 -7.02 -24.95 -13.37
N ASN A 437 -6.77 -26.17 -13.87
CA ASN A 437 -6.26 -27.30 -13.10
C ASN A 437 -7.08 -27.52 -11.80
N GLY A 438 -8.40 -27.42 -11.93
CA GLY A 438 -9.36 -27.59 -10.83
C GLY A 438 -9.95 -28.99 -10.77
N THR A 439 -10.39 -29.37 -9.58
CA THR A 439 -11.11 -30.62 -9.33
C THR A 439 -12.61 -30.36 -9.38
N LEU A 440 -13.33 -31.06 -10.25
CA LEU A 440 -14.78 -30.98 -10.36
C LEU A 440 -15.42 -32.24 -9.76
N GLU A 441 -16.18 -32.04 -8.70
CA GLU A 441 -16.97 -33.08 -8.04
C GLU A 441 -18.45 -32.94 -8.42
N LYS A 442 -19.18 -34.06 -8.51
CA LYS A 442 -20.64 -34.08 -8.69
C LYS A 442 -21.25 -34.97 -7.59
N LYS A 443 -22.21 -34.44 -6.85
CA LYS A 443 -22.98 -35.16 -5.83
C LYS A 443 -24.45 -34.77 -5.92
N GLU A 444 -25.35 -35.74 -6.05
CA GLU A 444 -26.82 -35.53 -6.05
C GLU A 444 -27.30 -34.43 -7.02
N GLY A 445 -26.68 -34.35 -8.21
CA GLY A 445 -27.02 -33.33 -9.21
C GLY A 445 -26.36 -31.96 -9.01
N LEU A 446 -25.73 -31.71 -7.85
CA LEU A 446 -24.94 -30.52 -7.55
C LEU A 446 -23.49 -30.68 -8.01
N PHE A 447 -22.86 -29.56 -8.34
CA PHE A 447 -21.47 -29.50 -8.78
C PHE A 447 -20.63 -28.72 -7.77
N LYS A 448 -19.38 -29.13 -7.58
CA LYS A 448 -18.40 -28.40 -6.77
C LYS A 448 -17.09 -28.30 -7.52
N LEU A 449 -16.67 -27.08 -7.83
CA LEU A 449 -15.39 -26.79 -8.48
C LEU A 449 -14.40 -26.28 -7.44
N THR A 450 -13.35 -27.06 -7.18
CA THR A 450 -12.26 -26.71 -6.25
C THR A 450 -11.02 -26.31 -7.04
N VAL A 451 -10.46 -25.14 -6.75
CA VAL A 451 -9.26 -24.61 -7.43
C VAL A 451 -8.31 -24.01 -6.41
N LYS A 452 -7.00 -24.24 -6.57
CA LYS A 452 -5.97 -23.62 -5.73
C LYS A 452 -5.86 -22.13 -6.07
N ARG A 453 -6.35 -21.26 -5.18
CA ARG A 453 -6.24 -19.80 -5.34
C ARG A 453 -4.85 -19.30 -4.93
N GLY A 454 -4.29 -18.39 -5.72
CA GLY A 454 -3.09 -17.64 -5.35
C GLY A 454 -3.38 -16.59 -4.28
N LYS A 455 -2.32 -16.07 -3.64
CA LYS A 455 -2.41 -15.06 -2.57
C LYS A 455 -2.89 -13.68 -3.05
N ALA A 456 -2.79 -13.38 -4.35
CA ALA A 456 -3.19 -12.09 -4.91
C ALA A 456 -4.61 -12.16 -5.50
N ILE A 457 -5.53 -11.42 -4.87
CA ILE A 457 -6.94 -11.34 -5.25
C ILE A 457 -7.25 -9.89 -5.65
N TYR A 458 -7.77 -9.69 -6.86
CA TYR A 458 -8.15 -8.39 -7.43
C TYR A 458 -9.66 -8.19 -7.35
N ARG A 459 -10.11 -6.95 -7.22
CA ARG A 459 -11.53 -6.62 -7.00
C ARG A 459 -12.15 -5.96 -8.23
N LEU A 460 -13.28 -6.48 -8.67
CA LEU A 460 -14.13 -5.92 -9.73
C LEU A 460 -15.51 -5.52 -9.16
N PRO A 461 -16.23 -4.55 -9.74
CA PRO A 461 -17.62 -4.27 -9.39
C PRO A 461 -18.55 -5.48 -9.63
N LEU A 462 -19.63 -5.62 -8.85
CA LEU A 462 -20.58 -6.74 -9.02
C LEU A 462 -21.24 -6.77 -10.39
N ASN A 463 -21.50 -5.58 -10.94
CA ASN A 463 -22.10 -5.38 -12.25
C ASN A 463 -21.08 -5.42 -13.40
N TYR A 464 -19.84 -5.87 -13.15
CA TYR A 464 -18.80 -5.92 -14.18
C TYR A 464 -19.16 -6.87 -15.33
N ILE A 465 -19.87 -7.96 -15.04
CA ILE A 465 -20.28 -8.92 -16.07
C ILE A 465 -21.20 -8.22 -17.08
N GLU A 466 -22.21 -7.52 -16.58
CA GLU A 466 -23.21 -6.77 -17.35
C GLU A 466 -22.58 -5.54 -18.03
N ASN A 467 -21.69 -4.84 -17.35
CA ASN A 467 -21.11 -3.59 -17.85
C ASN A 467 -19.98 -3.78 -18.86
N ALA A 468 -19.29 -4.93 -18.85
CA ALA A 468 -18.02 -5.08 -19.55
C ALA A 468 -17.91 -6.37 -20.36
N VAL A 469 -18.37 -7.53 -19.86
CA VAL A 469 -18.10 -8.83 -20.53
C VAL A 469 -18.75 -8.88 -21.90
N ASP A 470 -20.00 -8.42 -22.03
CA ASP A 470 -20.72 -8.41 -23.32
C ASP A 470 -20.15 -7.41 -24.32
N ILE A 471 -19.71 -6.24 -23.86
CA ILE A 471 -19.17 -5.20 -24.74
C ILE A 471 -17.75 -5.53 -25.19
N LEU A 472 -16.93 -6.10 -24.31
CA LEU A 472 -15.55 -6.46 -24.60
C LEU A 472 -15.46 -7.75 -25.42
N ASP A 473 -16.42 -8.67 -25.28
CA ASP A 473 -16.50 -9.93 -26.00
C ASP A 473 -15.14 -10.68 -25.99
N GLN A 474 -14.56 -11.02 -27.14
CA GLN A 474 -13.29 -11.75 -27.24
C GLN A 474 -12.09 -11.02 -26.60
N LYS A 475 -12.23 -9.72 -26.30
CA LYS A 475 -11.18 -8.92 -25.64
C LYS A 475 -11.12 -9.13 -24.14
N ILE A 476 -12.17 -9.71 -23.53
CA ILE A 476 -12.28 -9.84 -22.06
C ILE A 476 -11.06 -10.53 -21.44
N GLY A 477 -10.53 -11.58 -22.08
CA GLY A 477 -9.36 -12.28 -21.57
C GLY A 477 -8.12 -11.39 -21.49
N LYS A 478 -7.87 -10.60 -22.53
CA LYS A 478 -6.75 -9.63 -22.55
C LYS A 478 -6.96 -8.50 -21.55
N VAL A 479 -8.19 -8.02 -21.39
CA VAL A 479 -8.55 -6.97 -20.42
C VAL A 479 -8.38 -7.47 -18.97
N LEU A 480 -8.87 -8.66 -18.64
CA LEU A 480 -8.70 -9.25 -17.31
C LEU A 480 -7.21 -9.52 -17.01
N MET A 481 -6.44 -10.00 -18.00
CA MET A 481 -4.99 -10.14 -17.88
C MET A 481 -4.31 -8.82 -17.51
N LEU A 482 -4.72 -7.72 -18.13
CA LEU A 482 -4.22 -6.38 -17.81
C LEU A 482 -4.67 -5.91 -16.41
N ILE A 483 -5.93 -6.15 -16.02
CA ILE A 483 -6.45 -5.78 -14.69
C ILE A 483 -5.68 -6.50 -13.57
N VAL A 484 -5.39 -7.80 -13.72
CA VAL A 484 -4.58 -8.56 -12.73
C VAL A 484 -3.10 -8.17 -12.74
N LYS A 485 -2.71 -7.16 -13.52
CA LYS A 485 -1.37 -6.53 -13.52
C LYS A 485 -1.40 -5.07 -13.11
N ALA A 486 -2.58 -4.56 -12.74
CA ALA A 486 -2.69 -3.20 -12.25
C ALA A 486 -1.87 -3.02 -10.96
N TYR A 487 -1.21 -1.88 -10.84
CA TYR A 487 -0.47 -1.53 -9.63
C TYR A 487 -1.38 -0.91 -8.56
N SER A 488 -2.53 -0.38 -8.98
CA SER A 488 -3.59 0.13 -8.11
C SER A 488 -4.93 0.06 -8.85
N SER A 489 -6.02 0.14 -8.11
CA SER A 489 -7.37 0.26 -8.64
C SER A 489 -8.24 1.04 -7.67
N ASN A 490 -9.40 1.50 -8.14
CA ASN A 490 -10.43 2.13 -7.32
C ASN A 490 -11.81 1.68 -7.77
N SER A 491 -12.86 2.43 -7.45
CA SER A 491 -14.24 2.09 -7.81
C SER A 491 -14.52 2.12 -9.31
N TYR A 492 -13.79 2.91 -10.10
CA TYR A 492 -14.09 3.10 -11.53
C TYR A 492 -13.16 2.33 -12.48
N GLY A 493 -11.94 2.00 -12.05
CA GLY A 493 -10.98 1.34 -12.93
C GLY A 493 -9.69 0.87 -12.28
N ALA A 494 -8.87 0.25 -13.13
CA ALA A 494 -7.56 -0.32 -12.81
C ALA A 494 -6.46 0.48 -13.51
N PHE A 495 -5.41 0.84 -12.77
CA PHE A 495 -4.29 1.63 -13.28
C PHE A 495 -3.08 0.75 -13.59
N ILE A 496 -2.57 0.90 -14.82
CA ILE A 496 -1.54 0.02 -15.38
C ILE A 496 -0.38 0.86 -15.89
N SER A 497 0.82 0.62 -15.38
CA SER A 497 2.06 1.33 -15.72
C SER A 497 2.98 0.53 -16.65
N LEU A 498 2.44 -0.47 -17.36
CA LEU A 498 3.21 -1.29 -18.30
C LEU A 498 3.43 -0.53 -19.61
N GLY A 499 4.69 -0.49 -20.06
CA GLY A 499 5.04 -0.03 -21.40
C GLY A 499 4.54 -0.99 -22.50
N VAL A 500 4.40 -0.47 -23.72
CA VAL A 500 3.82 -1.20 -24.88
C VAL A 500 4.55 -2.51 -25.16
N VAL A 501 5.88 -2.54 -25.09
CA VAL A 501 6.71 -3.75 -25.25
C VAL A 501 6.29 -4.85 -24.26
N LYS A 502 6.19 -4.50 -22.97
CA LYS A 502 5.79 -5.45 -21.92
C LYS A 502 4.34 -5.91 -22.07
N ILE A 503 3.46 -5.04 -22.55
CA ILE A 503 2.08 -5.42 -22.87
C ILE A 503 2.06 -6.41 -24.03
N ALA A 504 2.89 -6.20 -25.06
CA ALA A 504 3.00 -7.11 -26.19
C ALA A 504 3.43 -8.50 -25.76
N GLU A 505 4.51 -8.58 -24.97
CA GLU A 505 5.02 -9.84 -24.40
C GLU A 505 3.96 -10.52 -23.54
N TYR A 506 3.34 -9.78 -22.62
CA TYR A 506 2.43 -10.34 -21.62
C TYR A 506 1.09 -10.80 -22.21
N LEU A 507 0.59 -10.13 -23.24
CA LEU A 507 -0.65 -10.49 -23.94
C LEU A 507 -0.38 -11.29 -25.23
N ALA A 508 0.85 -11.78 -25.42
CA ALA A 508 1.27 -12.56 -26.58
C ALA A 508 0.90 -11.93 -27.94
N PHE A 509 1.04 -10.61 -28.06
CA PHE A 509 0.88 -9.93 -29.34
C PHE A 509 2.12 -10.13 -30.22
N LYS A 510 1.91 -10.27 -31.54
CA LYS A 510 3.01 -10.47 -32.50
C LYS A 510 3.96 -9.28 -32.59
N ASN A 511 3.47 -8.06 -32.34
CA ASN A 511 4.23 -6.82 -32.43
C ASN A 511 3.54 -5.68 -31.67
N GLU A 512 4.28 -4.59 -31.43
CA GLU A 512 3.76 -3.38 -30.76
C GLU A 512 2.59 -2.74 -31.50
N ARG A 513 2.56 -2.79 -32.84
CA ARG A 513 1.45 -2.27 -33.66
C ARG A 513 0.12 -2.92 -33.27
N SER A 514 0.14 -4.23 -33.00
CA SER A 514 -1.04 -4.97 -32.54
C SER A 514 -1.52 -4.52 -31.16
N VAL A 515 -0.59 -4.13 -30.28
CA VAL A 515 -0.93 -3.53 -28.98
C VAL A 515 -1.56 -2.17 -29.17
N TYR A 516 -0.99 -1.30 -30.01
CA TYR A 516 -1.58 0.02 -30.29
C TYR A 516 -3.00 -0.08 -30.84
N ASN A 517 -3.25 -1.00 -31.77
CA ASN A 517 -4.59 -1.26 -32.31
C ASN A 517 -5.55 -1.71 -31.21
N PHE A 518 -5.14 -2.67 -30.38
CA PHE A 518 -5.95 -3.14 -29.25
C PHE A 518 -6.28 -2.03 -28.24
N LEU A 519 -5.30 -1.21 -27.84
CA LEU A 519 -5.54 -0.09 -26.91
C LEU A 519 -6.46 0.97 -27.53
N LYS A 520 -6.31 1.25 -28.84
CA LYS A 520 -7.18 2.18 -29.57
C LYS A 520 -8.61 1.65 -29.67
N GLU A 521 -8.80 0.35 -29.83
CA GLU A 521 -10.13 -0.26 -29.78
C GLU A 521 -10.77 -0.14 -28.40
N LEU A 522 -10.03 -0.38 -27.31
CA LEU A 522 -10.55 -0.19 -25.95
C LEU A 522 -10.91 1.27 -25.65
N GLU A 523 -10.11 2.21 -26.17
CA GLU A 523 -10.37 3.65 -26.09
C GLU A 523 -11.66 4.02 -26.85
N LYS A 524 -11.85 3.51 -28.07
CA LYS A 524 -13.09 3.68 -28.86
C LYS A 524 -14.32 3.09 -28.17
N LEU A 525 -14.16 1.97 -27.46
CA LEU A 525 -15.22 1.33 -26.68
C LEU A 525 -15.48 2.04 -25.33
N GLY A 526 -14.67 3.04 -24.95
CA GLY A 526 -14.83 3.80 -23.70
C GLY A 526 -14.27 3.10 -22.45
N PHE A 527 -13.49 2.04 -22.62
CA PHE A 527 -12.88 1.26 -21.53
C PHE A 527 -11.45 1.67 -21.19
N LEU A 528 -10.84 2.60 -21.94
CA LEU A 528 -9.45 2.98 -21.74
C LEU A 528 -9.23 4.49 -21.84
N THR A 529 -8.37 5.04 -20.98
CA THR A 529 -7.63 6.29 -21.24
C THR A 529 -6.14 6.09 -21.08
N LYS A 530 -5.36 6.85 -21.86
CA LYS A 530 -3.92 6.98 -21.69
C LYS A 530 -3.62 8.16 -20.78
N ASN A 531 -2.77 7.95 -19.79
CA ASN A 531 -2.30 8.96 -18.85
C ASN A 531 -0.77 9.08 -18.99
N LYS A 532 -0.17 10.15 -18.45
CA LYS A 532 1.30 10.35 -18.46
C LYS A 532 2.10 9.18 -17.88
N ASN A 533 1.50 8.40 -16.96
CA ASN A 533 2.12 7.31 -16.23
C ASN A 533 1.66 5.90 -16.67
N GLY A 534 0.91 5.77 -17.77
CA GLY A 534 0.41 4.49 -18.26
C GLY A 534 -1.02 4.54 -18.82
N ILE A 535 -1.81 3.50 -18.58
CA ILE A 535 -3.21 3.40 -19.02
C ILE A 535 -4.14 3.15 -17.84
N THR A 536 -5.35 3.70 -17.92
CA THR A 536 -6.46 3.38 -17.00
C THR A 536 -7.47 2.54 -17.75
N LEU A 537 -7.77 1.34 -17.23
CA LEU A 537 -8.85 0.49 -17.73
C LEU A 537 -10.08 0.65 -16.85
N TYR A 538 -11.20 1.05 -17.43
CA TYR A 538 -12.45 1.25 -16.71
C TYR A 538 -13.22 -0.06 -16.56
N TYR A 539 -14.00 -0.18 -15.49
CA TYR A 539 -14.86 -1.34 -15.25
C TYR A 539 -16.22 -1.25 -15.94
N LYS A 540 -16.55 -0.08 -16.48
CA LYS A 540 -17.75 0.22 -17.28
C LYS A 540 -17.31 1.09 -18.46
N SER A 541 -17.96 0.93 -19.61
CA SER A 541 -17.78 1.88 -20.72
C SER A 541 -18.18 3.28 -20.27
N ARG A 542 -17.31 4.25 -20.50
CA ARG A 542 -17.63 5.67 -20.28
C ARG A 542 -18.31 6.33 -21.48
N LYS A 543 -18.54 5.59 -22.57
CA LYS A 543 -19.19 6.12 -23.76
C LYS A 543 -20.71 6.15 -23.52
N VAL A 544 -21.26 7.33 -23.35
CA VAL A 544 -22.68 7.62 -23.28
C VAL A 544 -23.19 7.82 -24.71
N VAL A 545 -24.32 7.20 -25.04
CA VAL A 545 -25.05 7.46 -26.29
C VAL A 545 -26.13 8.47 -25.96
N ASN A 546 -26.01 9.70 -26.45
CA ASN A 546 -27.07 10.71 -26.36
C ASN A 546 -27.76 10.81 -27.73
N LEU A 547 -29.09 10.63 -27.73
CA LEU A 547 -29.96 10.94 -28.86
C LEU A 547 -30.41 12.39 -28.70
N GLU A 548 -29.92 13.30 -29.54
CA GLU A 548 -30.46 14.66 -29.61
C GLU A 548 -31.37 14.78 -30.83
N GLU A 549 -32.62 15.21 -30.61
CA GLU A 549 -33.48 15.71 -31.67
C GLU A 549 -33.07 17.15 -32.03
N GLU A 550 -32.74 17.41 -33.30
CA GLU A 550 -32.50 18.77 -33.78
C GLU A 550 -33.80 19.60 -33.64
N ARG A 551 -33.88 20.46 -32.62
CA ARG A 551 -34.83 21.58 -32.64
C ARG A 551 -34.32 22.61 -33.64
N THR A 552 -35.00 22.67 -34.80
CA THR A 552 -34.72 23.60 -35.89
C THR A 552 -34.84 25.05 -35.45
N ASN A 553 -33.71 25.75 -35.29
CA ASN A 553 -33.69 27.20 -35.38
C ASN A 553 -33.75 27.59 -36.85
N ARG A 554 -34.86 28.25 -37.22
CA ARG A 554 -35.19 28.81 -38.53
C ARG A 554 -33.98 29.47 -39.21
N LYS A 555 -33.57 28.91 -40.35
CA LYS A 555 -33.30 29.62 -41.61
C LYS A 555 -33.31 28.58 -42.73
N GLU A 556 -34.45 28.50 -43.39
CA GLU A 556 -34.67 27.70 -44.58
C GLU A 556 -33.64 28.07 -45.65
N ASN A 557 -32.83 27.11 -46.08
CA ASN A 557 -32.42 26.99 -47.47
C ASN A 557 -32.98 25.66 -47.97
N ALA A 558 -34.30 25.61 -48.15
CA ALA A 558 -34.94 24.49 -48.83
C ALA A 558 -34.58 24.58 -50.31
N ARG A 559 -33.58 23.81 -50.76
CA ARG A 559 -33.47 23.47 -52.17
C ARG A 559 -34.46 22.36 -52.46
N VAL A 560 -35.54 22.70 -53.15
CA VAL A 560 -36.42 21.72 -53.79
C VAL A 560 -35.65 21.13 -54.97
N ILE A 561 -35.24 19.88 -54.84
CA ILE A 561 -34.86 19.05 -55.98
C ILE A 561 -35.86 17.90 -55.98
N GLU A 562 -36.67 17.84 -57.04
CA GLU A 562 -37.51 16.70 -57.46
C GLU A 562 -38.20 15.90 -56.33
N GLY A 563 -39.32 16.44 -55.83
CA GLY A 563 -40.40 15.65 -55.22
C GLY A 563 -40.15 14.98 -53.86
N THR A 564 -38.97 15.10 -53.27
CA THR A 564 -38.63 14.40 -52.00
C THR A 564 -38.44 15.38 -50.85
N LYS A 565 -39.32 15.34 -49.85
CA LYS A 565 -39.22 16.16 -48.64
C LYS A 565 -38.22 15.48 -47.69
N VAL A 566 -36.99 16.00 -47.59
CA VAL A 566 -35.99 15.51 -46.62
C VAL A 566 -36.29 16.16 -45.27
N VAL A 567 -36.72 15.37 -44.30
CA VAL A 567 -36.91 15.79 -42.90
C VAL A 567 -35.57 15.63 -42.17
N ASN A 568 -35.12 16.67 -41.45
CA ASN A 568 -33.83 16.72 -40.75
C ASN A 568 -33.65 15.49 -39.82
N GLY A 569 -32.52 14.79 -40.00
CA GLY A 569 -32.23 13.52 -39.36
C GLY A 569 -31.76 13.63 -37.91
N LEU A 570 -32.10 12.63 -37.09
CA LEU A 570 -31.56 12.42 -35.75
C LEU A 570 -30.02 12.37 -35.79
N GLN A 571 -29.36 13.16 -34.94
CA GLN A 571 -27.92 13.11 -34.77
C GLN A 571 -27.59 12.26 -33.54
N LEU A 572 -26.90 11.14 -33.76
CA LEU A 572 -26.30 10.38 -32.66
C LEU A 572 -25.03 11.10 -32.20
N LYS A 573 -25.04 11.60 -30.95
CA LYS A 573 -23.85 12.14 -30.30
C LYS A 573 -23.34 11.14 -29.27
N PHE A 574 -22.05 10.84 -29.37
CA PHE A 574 -21.36 10.05 -28.35
C PHE A 574 -20.62 11.00 -27.42
N GLU A 575 -21.02 11.01 -26.15
CA GLU A 575 -20.37 11.80 -25.11
C GLU A 575 -19.66 10.88 -24.13
N PHE A 576 -18.58 11.33 -23.52
CA PHE A 576 -17.95 10.58 -22.43
C PHE A 576 -18.47 11.09 -21.09
N GLU A 577 -18.89 10.18 -20.21
CA GLU A 577 -19.27 10.50 -18.82
C GLU A 577 -18.09 11.23 -18.13
N LYS A 578 -18.27 12.51 -17.77
CA LYS A 578 -17.27 13.29 -17.01
C LYS A 578 -17.25 12.79 -15.56
N ILE A 579 -16.06 12.48 -15.06
CA ILE A 579 -15.83 12.16 -13.65
C ILE A 579 -15.19 13.40 -13.00
N GLU A 580 -15.85 14.02 -12.02
CA GLU A 580 -15.25 15.08 -11.20
C GLU A 580 -14.17 14.48 -10.28
N ALA A 581 -12.94 14.42 -10.79
CA ALA A 581 -11.73 14.35 -9.98
C ALA A 581 -10.49 14.72 -10.83
N GLY A 582 -10.14 16.00 -10.87
CA GLY A 582 -8.75 16.48 -10.92
C GLY A 582 -7.80 15.99 -12.01
N THR A 583 -8.26 15.59 -13.20
CA THR A 583 -7.37 15.31 -14.35
C THR A 583 -7.68 16.21 -15.53
N ASN A 584 -6.68 17.02 -15.93
CA ASN A 584 -6.65 17.75 -17.19
C ASN A 584 -6.96 16.80 -18.37
N LEU A 585 -8.14 16.95 -18.97
CA LEU A 585 -8.48 16.33 -20.24
C LEU A 585 -8.27 17.37 -21.34
N GLN A 586 -7.38 17.06 -22.28
CA GLN A 586 -7.40 17.70 -23.59
C GLN A 586 -8.66 17.24 -24.33
N GLN A 587 -9.39 18.20 -24.90
CA GLN A 587 -10.48 17.95 -25.86
C GLN A 587 -9.95 17.06 -27.01
N ILE A 588 -10.60 15.94 -27.27
CA ILE A 588 -10.37 15.12 -28.47
C ILE A 588 -11.64 15.18 -29.32
N ASN A 589 -11.47 15.48 -30.61
CA ASN A 589 -12.51 15.73 -31.60
C ASN A 589 -13.56 14.60 -31.72
N PHE A 590 -14.81 15.01 -31.93
CA PHE A 590 -16.00 14.17 -32.09
C PHE A 590 -16.08 13.52 -33.49
N GLU A 591 -16.57 12.28 -33.57
CA GLU A 591 -17.05 11.68 -34.82
C GLU A 591 -18.57 11.88 -34.91
N ASN A 592 -19.04 12.66 -35.89
CA ASN A 592 -20.47 12.88 -36.16
C ASN A 592 -20.93 11.95 -37.30
N TYR A 593 -21.98 11.19 -37.07
CA TYR A 593 -22.68 10.45 -38.14
C TYR A 593 -24.05 11.09 -38.39
N LYS A 594 -24.29 11.56 -39.62
CA LYS A 594 -25.61 12.02 -40.08
C LYS A 594 -26.32 10.88 -40.79
N PHE A 595 -27.52 10.54 -40.33
CA PHE A 595 -28.43 9.64 -41.03
C PHE A 595 -29.55 10.47 -41.66
N ASN A 596 -29.58 10.55 -42.99
CA ASN A 596 -30.69 11.17 -43.71
C ASN A 596 -31.78 10.11 -43.90
N ARG A 597 -33.00 10.38 -43.44
CA ARG A 597 -34.16 9.56 -43.77
C ARG A 597 -34.72 10.02 -45.11
N ILE A 598 -34.72 9.15 -46.11
CA ILE A 598 -35.40 9.39 -47.38
C ILE A 598 -36.83 8.87 -47.21
N GLU A 599 -37.81 9.76 -47.17
CA GLU A 599 -39.22 9.37 -47.27
C GLU A 599 -39.61 9.31 -48.75
N ASN A 600 -39.88 8.09 -49.24
CA ASN A 600 -40.46 7.90 -50.56
C ASN A 600 -41.94 8.29 -50.51
N ASN A 601 -42.29 9.44 -51.10
CA ASN A 601 -43.67 9.70 -51.50
C ASN A 601 -43.95 8.94 -52.80
N LYS A 602 -44.41 7.70 -52.67
CA LYS A 602 -45.30 7.10 -53.67
C LYS A 602 -46.53 6.57 -52.95
N GLU A 603 -47.62 7.32 -53.10
CA GLU A 603 -48.98 6.83 -52.91
C GLU A 603 -49.18 5.56 -53.73
N ILE A 604 -49.59 4.45 -53.12
CA ILE A 604 -50.47 3.46 -53.77
C ILE A 604 -51.46 2.93 -52.72
N ASN A 605 -52.64 3.57 -52.74
CA ASN A 605 -53.99 3.03 -52.68
C ASN A 605 -54.38 1.92 -51.68
N ARG A 606 -55.23 2.33 -50.73
CA ARG A 606 -56.63 1.89 -50.48
C ARG A 606 -56.99 0.41 -50.71
N GLY A 607 -57.55 -0.21 -49.68
CA GLY A 607 -58.52 -1.31 -49.81
C GLY A 607 -58.65 -2.16 -48.53
N SER A 608 -59.73 -1.95 -47.77
CA SER A 608 -60.10 -2.63 -46.51
C SER A 608 -60.67 -4.07 -46.73
N PRO A 609 -61.23 -4.75 -45.68
CA PRO A 609 -60.70 -5.90 -44.93
C PRO A 609 -61.33 -7.27 -45.35
N PRO A 610 -60.98 -8.40 -44.71
CA PRO A 610 -61.59 -8.84 -43.45
C PRO A 610 -60.62 -8.95 -42.27
#